data_AF-A0A449AZH7-F1
#
_entry.id   AF-A0A449AZH7-F1
#
_cell.length_a   1.000
_cell.length_b   1.000
_cell.length_c   1.000
_cell.angle_alpha   90.00
_cell.angle_beta   90.00
_cell.angle_gamma   90.00
#
_symmetry.space_group_name_H-M   'P 1'
#
loop_
_entity.id
_entity.type
_entity.pdbx_description
1 polymer ?
#
loop_
_entity_poly.entity_id
_entity_poly.type
_entity_poly.pdbx_seq_one_letter_code
_entity_poly.pdbx_strand_id
1 'polypeptide(L)'
;MKIVDKNKLLKAGQEIHLNNNEYVISKKFVKKGRTIRGAIAWESNFVNSKEFIHNFDLLLKDSSGNIVFSSNSSNKNIEYIKFITKKDDTYTWILRNSENNKINPEGIEIAFTETEGDR
;
A
#
# COMPACT_ATOMS: atom_id res chain seq x y z
N MET A 1 2.44 0.94 -19.72
CA MET A 1 2.62 1.79 -18.52
C MET A 1 1.44 2.74 -18.45
N LYS A 2 0.57 2.63 -17.42
CA LYS A 2 -0.62 3.49 -17.30
C LYS A 2 -0.26 4.59 -16.30
N ILE A 3 0.14 5.74 -16.80
CA ILE A 3 0.39 6.93 -15.98
C ILE A 3 -0.98 7.42 -15.52
N VAL A 4 -1.27 7.29 -14.23
CA VAL A 4 -2.53 7.76 -13.65
C VAL A 4 -2.31 9.19 -13.18
N ASP A 5 -3.12 10.10 -13.70
CA ASP A 5 -3.19 11.50 -13.29
C ASP A 5 -3.35 11.62 -11.77
N LYS A 6 -2.48 12.42 -11.13
CA LYS A 6 -2.47 12.72 -9.68
C LYS A 6 -3.85 13.13 -9.17
N ASN A 7 -4.65 13.83 -9.99
CA ASN A 7 -6.00 14.27 -9.64
C ASN A 7 -7.07 13.19 -9.80
N LYS A 8 -6.79 12.11 -10.54
CA LYS A 8 -7.64 10.91 -10.62
C LYS A 8 -7.37 9.94 -9.48
N LEU A 9 -6.16 9.85 -8.94
CA LEU A 9 -5.90 9.11 -7.70
C LEU A 9 -6.67 9.74 -6.52
N LEU A 10 -6.71 11.07 -6.44
CA LEU A 10 -7.51 11.82 -5.46
C LEU A 10 -9.04 11.68 -5.62
N LYS A 11 -9.53 11.18 -6.77
CA LYS A 11 -10.97 10.91 -7.01
C LYS A 11 -11.32 9.41 -7.03
N ALA A 12 -10.36 8.53 -7.29
CA ALA A 12 -10.54 7.07 -7.29
C ALA A 12 -10.21 6.43 -5.93
N GLY A 13 -9.33 7.07 -5.14
CA GLY A 13 -9.26 6.89 -3.71
C GLY A 13 -10.12 7.97 -3.06
N GLN A 14 -11.36 7.66 -2.70
CA GLN A 14 -11.95 8.37 -1.57
C GLN A 14 -10.96 8.18 -0.42
N GLU A 15 -10.33 9.27 0.02
CA GLU A 15 -9.60 9.33 1.29
C GLU A 15 -10.59 9.01 2.41
N ILE A 16 -10.78 7.72 2.67
CA ILE A 16 -11.42 7.25 3.89
C ILE A 16 -10.27 7.13 4.88
N HIS A 17 -10.00 8.20 5.62
CA HIS A 17 -9.20 8.14 6.83
C HIS A 17 -9.89 7.14 7.78
N LEU A 18 -9.30 5.94 7.92
CA LEU A 18 -9.80 4.93 8.87
C LEU A 18 -9.34 5.25 10.30
N ASN A 19 -8.22 5.96 10.43
CA ASN A 19 -7.60 6.56 11.61
C ASN A 19 -6.42 7.45 11.11
N ASN A 20 -5.89 8.37 11.92
CA ASN A 20 -4.96 9.44 11.48
C ASN A 20 -3.67 8.98 10.75
N ASN A 21 -3.39 7.68 10.68
CA ASN A 21 -2.16 7.11 10.13
C ASN A 21 -2.39 6.02 9.07
N GLU A 22 -3.64 5.66 8.70
CA GLU A 22 -3.92 4.66 7.65
C GLU A 22 -4.70 5.23 6.48
N TYR A 23 -4.22 4.93 5.27
CA TYR A 23 -4.79 5.36 4.00
C TYR A 23 -5.17 4.15 3.15
N VAL A 24 -6.42 4.07 2.71
CA VAL A 24 -6.86 3.03 1.76
C VAL A 24 -6.35 3.38 0.36
N ILE A 25 -5.56 2.48 -0.22
CA ILE A 25 -4.97 2.68 -1.57
C ILE A 25 -5.82 2.02 -2.65
N SER A 26 -6.30 0.81 -2.39
CA SER A 26 -7.05 0.01 -3.37
C SER A 26 -7.87 -1.07 -2.68
N LYS A 27 -9.00 -1.43 -3.28
CA LYS A 27 -9.91 -2.49 -2.78
C LYS A 27 -10.41 -3.31 -3.95
N LYS A 28 -10.29 -4.64 -3.88
CA LYS A 28 -10.66 -5.53 -4.99
C LYS A 28 -11.12 -6.91 -4.50
N PHE A 29 -12.17 -7.45 -5.11
CA PHE A 29 -12.53 -8.86 -4.96
C PHE A 29 -11.58 -9.76 -5.76
N VAL A 30 -11.08 -10.81 -5.13
CA VAL A 30 -10.10 -11.73 -5.71
C VAL A 30 -10.48 -13.17 -5.36
N LYS A 31 -10.48 -14.04 -6.36
CA LYS A 31 -10.76 -15.47 -6.17
C LYS A 31 -9.64 -16.16 -5.42
N LYS A 32 -9.96 -17.26 -4.72
CA LYS A 32 -9.02 -18.17 -4.05
C LYS A 32 -7.95 -18.68 -5.01
N GLY A 33 -6.73 -18.82 -4.51
CA GLY A 33 -5.59 -19.36 -5.25
C GLY A 33 -4.96 -18.40 -6.25
N ARG A 34 -5.38 -17.13 -6.29
CA ARG A 34 -4.75 -16.09 -7.10
C ARG A 34 -3.55 -15.52 -6.35
N THR A 35 -2.52 -15.11 -7.08
CA THR A 35 -1.42 -14.34 -6.48
C THR A 35 -1.66 -12.86 -6.72
N ILE A 36 -1.78 -12.09 -5.64
CA ILE A 36 -1.81 -10.63 -5.69
C ILE A 36 -0.48 -10.06 -5.21
N ARG A 37 -0.03 -9.00 -5.88
CA ARG A 37 1.20 -8.29 -5.54
C ARG A 37 0.90 -6.80 -5.45
N GLY A 38 1.50 -6.15 -4.47
CA GLY A 38 1.46 -4.71 -4.29
C GLY A 38 2.85 -4.20 -4.02
N ALA A 39 3.23 -3.12 -4.71
CA ALA A 39 4.44 -2.38 -4.45
C ALA A 39 4.09 -0.91 -4.28
N ILE A 40 4.79 -0.24 -3.37
CA ILE A 40 4.72 1.20 -3.20
C ILE A 40 6.13 1.74 -3.01
N ALA A 41 6.45 2.85 -3.66
CA ALA A 41 7.68 3.61 -3.46
C ALA A 41 7.34 5.08 -3.21
N TRP A 42 8.20 5.79 -2.49
CA TRP A 42 8.04 7.21 -2.21
C TRP A 42 9.39 7.93 -2.22
N GLU A 43 9.36 9.26 -2.36
CA GLU A 43 10.57 10.06 -2.30
C GLU A 43 11.05 10.21 -0.85
N SER A 44 12.36 10.06 -0.64
CA SER A 44 13.03 10.44 0.61
C SER A 44 13.16 11.96 0.68
N ASN A 45 13.06 12.52 1.88
CA ASN A 45 13.34 13.93 2.09
C ASN A 45 14.78 14.13 2.54
N PHE A 46 15.39 15.27 2.25
CA PHE A 46 16.69 15.62 2.83
C PHE A 46 16.51 16.67 3.94
N VAL A 47 16.97 16.35 5.16
CA VAL A 47 16.96 17.27 6.31
C VAL A 47 18.40 17.46 6.78
N ASN A 48 18.91 18.70 6.75
CA ASN A 48 20.31 19.01 7.10
C ASN A 48 21.32 18.13 6.35
N SER A 49 21.12 17.94 5.04
CA SER A 49 21.95 17.08 4.17
C SER A 49 21.98 15.60 4.55
N LYS A 50 21.11 15.15 5.46
CA LYS A 50 20.88 13.72 5.73
C LYS A 50 19.58 13.29 5.05
N GLU A 51 19.64 12.16 4.38
CA GLU A 51 18.45 11.49 3.86
C GLU A 51 17.56 11.06 5.04
N PHE A 52 16.31 11.49 5.01
CA PHE A 52 15.25 11.15 5.92
C PHE A 52 14.21 10.34 5.16
N ILE A 53 14.13 9.07 5.51
CA ILE A 53 13.17 8.14 4.94
C ILE A 53 12.05 7.96 5.95
N HIS A 54 10.86 8.41 5.57
CA HIS A 54 9.64 8.14 6.33
C HIS A 54 9.37 6.64 6.39
N ASN A 55 8.98 6.12 7.55
CA ASN A 55 8.61 4.71 7.70
C ASN A 55 7.14 4.49 7.39
N PHE A 56 6.85 3.95 6.21
CA PHE A 56 5.52 3.47 5.85
C PHE A 56 5.49 1.96 5.73
N ASP A 57 4.42 1.36 6.22
CA ASP A 57 4.12 -0.06 6.01
C ASP A 57 3.01 -0.22 4.97
N LEU A 58 3.20 -1.16 4.04
CA LEU A 58 2.14 -1.62 3.17
C LEU A 58 1.39 -2.75 3.89
N LEU A 59 0.08 -2.63 4.00
CA LEU A 59 -0.79 -3.62 4.63
C LEU A 59 -1.78 -4.18 3.62
N LEU A 60 -2.11 -5.45 3.79
CA LEU A 60 -3.18 -6.12 3.09
C LEU A 60 -4.20 -6.63 4.11
N LYS A 61 -5.43 -6.12 4.04
CA LYS A 61 -6.55 -6.57 4.88
C LYS A 61 -7.56 -7.39 4.08
N ASP A 62 -8.20 -8.37 4.72
CA ASP A 62 -9.36 -9.08 4.16
C ASP A 62 -10.67 -8.29 4.39
N SER A 63 -11.81 -8.83 3.93
CA SER A 63 -13.10 -8.12 4.05
C SER A 63 -13.59 -7.97 5.49
N SER A 64 -13.10 -8.82 6.40
CA SER A 64 -13.38 -8.72 7.84
C SER A 64 -12.51 -7.66 8.52
N GLY A 65 -11.57 -7.05 7.80
CA GLY A 65 -10.66 -6.04 8.33
C GLY A 65 -9.41 -6.63 8.99
N ASN A 66 -9.19 -7.95 8.90
CA ASN A 66 -8.00 -8.58 9.46
C ASN A 66 -6.79 -8.33 8.56
N ILE A 67 -5.65 -7.97 9.14
CA ILE A 67 -4.38 -7.90 8.40
C ILE A 67 -3.95 -9.33 8.08
N VAL A 68 -3.95 -9.67 6.79
CA VAL A 68 -3.52 -10.98 6.28
C VAL A 68 -2.07 -10.99 5.81
N PHE A 69 -1.51 -9.80 5.56
CA PHE A 69 -0.10 -9.60 5.29
C PHE A 69 0.28 -8.14 5.59
N SER A 70 1.50 -7.92 6.06
CA SER A 70 2.10 -6.59 6.20
C SER A 70 3.55 -6.65 5.74
N SER A 71 4.01 -5.59 5.08
CA SER A 71 5.43 -5.33 5.03
C SER A 71 5.88 -4.73 6.38
N ASN A 72 7.18 -4.76 6.66
CA ASN A 72 7.73 -4.18 7.89
C ASN A 72 8.92 -3.33 7.48
N SER A 73 8.71 -2.03 7.47
CA SER A 73 9.71 -1.06 7.03
C SER A 73 10.78 -0.84 8.11
N SER A 74 12.04 -0.79 7.67
CA SER A 74 13.09 -0.02 8.37
C SER A 74 14.15 0.42 7.36
N ASN A 75 14.37 1.74 7.29
CA ASN A 75 15.39 2.42 6.47
C ASN A 75 15.25 2.23 4.94
N LYS A 76 14.03 2.09 4.40
CA LYS A 76 13.80 1.96 2.95
C LYS A 76 12.58 2.76 2.53
N ASN A 77 12.59 3.27 1.30
CA ASN A 77 11.52 4.06 0.70
C ASN A 77 10.66 3.26 -0.30
N ILE A 78 10.65 1.94 -0.15
CA ILE A 78 9.92 1.02 -1.02
C ILE A 78 9.42 -0.19 -0.22
N GLU A 79 8.17 -0.54 -0.41
CA GLU A 79 7.53 -1.70 0.19
C GLU A 79 6.94 -2.62 -0.87
N TYR A 80 6.93 -3.93 -0.57
CA TYR A 80 6.40 -4.95 -1.47
C TYR A 80 5.73 -6.09 -0.71
N ILE A 81 4.58 -6.53 -1.22
CA ILE A 81 3.86 -7.71 -0.74
C ILE A 81 3.56 -8.62 -1.94
N LYS A 82 3.77 -9.93 -1.75
CA LYS A 82 3.23 -11.01 -2.58
C LYS A 82 2.38 -11.92 -1.70
N PHE A 83 1.10 -12.10 -2.04
CA PHE A 83 0.17 -12.90 -1.27
C PHE A 83 -0.64 -13.84 -2.16
N ILE A 84 -0.77 -15.10 -1.75
CA ILE A 84 -1.63 -16.10 -2.41
C ILE A 84 -2.95 -16.18 -1.63
N THR A 85 -4.05 -15.82 -2.27
CA THR A 85 -5.37 -15.75 -1.65
C THR A 85 -5.84 -17.13 -1.17
N LYS A 86 -6.35 -17.20 0.06
CA LYS A 86 -6.77 -18.46 0.70
C LYS A 86 -8.26 -18.74 0.56
N LYS A 87 -9.04 -17.71 0.27
CA LYS A 87 -10.49 -17.72 0.05
C LYS A 87 -10.86 -16.69 -1.02
N ASP A 88 -12.04 -16.84 -1.58
CA ASP A 88 -12.69 -15.80 -2.38
C ASP A 88 -13.03 -14.66 -1.44
N ASP A 89 -12.43 -13.48 -1.63
CA ASP A 89 -12.61 -12.38 -0.70
C ASP A 89 -12.31 -11.01 -1.33
N THR A 90 -12.78 -9.95 -0.68
CA THR A 90 -12.35 -8.58 -0.96
C THR A 90 -11.12 -8.24 -0.15
N TYR A 91 -10.03 -7.93 -0.83
CA TYR A 91 -8.78 -7.51 -0.23
C TYR A 91 -8.61 -6.00 -0.36
N THR A 92 -8.12 -5.37 0.70
CA THR A 92 -7.88 -3.92 0.79
C THR A 92 -6.41 -3.65 1.05
N TRP A 93 -5.78 -2.91 0.14
CA TRP A 93 -4.43 -2.39 0.29
C TRP A 93 -4.46 -1.09 1.09
N ILE A 94 -3.63 -1.01 2.12
CA ILE A 94 -3.55 0.15 3.02
C ILE A 94 -2.10 0.57 3.14
N LEU A 95 -1.86 1.88 3.07
CA LEU A 95 -0.61 2.47 3.50
C LEU A 95 -0.77 2.91 4.95
N ARG A 96 0.11 2.45 5.83
CA ARG A 96 0.18 2.92 7.21
C ARG A 96 1.43 3.77 7.39
N ASN A 97 1.25 4.97 7.92
CA ASN A 97 2.36 5.74 8.49
C ASN A 97 2.71 5.15 9.85
N SER A 98 3.90 4.58 9.96
CA SER A 98 4.37 3.94 11.19
C SER A 98 4.98 4.96 12.16
N GLU A 99 5.17 6.19 11.70
CA GLU A 99 5.53 7.33 12.52
C GLU A 99 4.25 8.00 13.02
N ASN A 100 4.13 8.22 14.33
CA ASN A 100 2.95 8.87 14.95
C ASN A 100 2.83 10.39 14.64
N ASN A 101 3.38 10.84 13.51
CA ASN A 101 3.40 12.22 13.06
C ASN A 101 2.61 12.34 11.77
N LYS A 102 1.91 13.46 11.57
CA LYS A 102 1.21 13.75 10.30
C LYS A 102 2.26 14.02 9.21
N ILE A 103 2.56 13.00 8.43
CA ILE A 103 3.43 13.10 7.26
C ILE A 103 2.58 12.82 6.04
N ASN A 104 2.62 13.76 5.08
CA ASN A 104 2.20 13.51 3.72
C ASN A 104 3.44 13.09 2.93
N PRO A 105 3.56 11.82 2.53
CA PRO A 105 4.62 11.41 1.62
C PRO A 105 4.51 12.15 0.28
N GLU A 106 5.60 12.78 -0.13
CA GLU A 106 5.74 13.31 -1.48
C GLU A 106 6.13 12.18 -2.45
N GLY A 107 5.67 12.29 -3.70
CA GLY A 107 6.10 11.38 -4.76
C GLY A 107 5.74 9.89 -4.56
N ILE A 108 4.56 9.57 -4.02
CA ILE A 108 4.13 8.15 -3.94
C ILE A 108 3.86 7.58 -5.34
N GLU A 109 4.50 6.46 -5.64
CA GLU A 109 4.18 5.60 -6.77
C GLU A 109 3.69 4.23 -6.29
N ILE A 110 2.65 3.70 -6.95
CA ILE A 110 2.01 2.42 -6.59
C ILE A 110 1.86 1.51 -7.80
N ALA A 111 2.03 0.21 -7.58
CA ALA A 111 1.78 -0.83 -8.57
C ALA A 111 1.09 -2.04 -7.96
N PHE A 112 0.00 -2.49 -8.58
CA PHE A 112 -0.73 -3.70 -8.19
C PHE A 112 -0.86 -4.66 -9.36
N THR A 113 -0.66 -5.94 -9.09
CA THR A 113 -0.89 -7.01 -10.08
C THR A 113 -1.66 -8.16 -9.45
N GLU A 114 -2.38 -8.89 -10.30
CA GLU A 114 -3.07 -10.12 -9.94
C GLU A 114 -2.84 -11.14 -11.06
N THR A 115 -2.35 -12.33 -10.70
CA THR A 115 -2.08 -13.42 -11.63
C THR A 115 -2.74 -14.71 -11.14
N GLU A 116 -2.78 -15.72 -12.00
CA GLU A 116 -3.00 -17.09 -11.54
C GLU A 116 -1.94 -17.45 -10.49
N GLY A 117 -2.30 -18.29 -9.53
CA GLY A 117 -1.36 -18.80 -8.54
C GLY A 117 -0.34 -19.68 -9.23
N ASP A 118 0.94 -19.28 -9.19
CA ASP A 118 2.03 -20.20 -9.50
C ASP A 118 1.93 -21.33 -8.47
N ARG A 119 1.57 -22.53 -8.93
CA ARG A 119 1.46 -23.75 -8.11
C ARG A 119 2.81 -24.20 -7.60
#